data_AF-A0A0F9LN97-F1
#
_entry.id   AF-A0A0F9LN97-F1
#
_cell.length_a   1.000
_cell.length_b   1.000
_cell.length_c   1.000
_cell.angle_alpha   90.00
_cell.angle_beta   90.00
_cell.angle_gamma   90.00
#
_symmetry.space_group_name_H-M   'P 1'
#
loop_
_entity.id
_entity.type
_entity.pdbx_description
1 polymer ?
#
loop_
_entity_poly.entity_id
_entity_poly.type
_entity_poly.pdbx_seq_one_letter_code
_entity_poly.pdbx_strand_id
1 'polypeptide(L)'
;MNKVKWSSLGLSLVVVIALIIWMATGEIKVASTQAPAQPDVAQEAPARVQITTVNAQLYEPGLLLQGQLEPWNAVTVSARIAGTVETIKASLGDSVKAGDVLLTLSEDGRGAEVKRWQARAKKLEADLAAARTLRSKNLASQSDILDVESE
;
A
#
# COMPACT_ATOMS: atom_id res chain seq x y z
N MET A 1 -109.89 -58.42 57.29
CA MET A 1 -110.33 -57.35 58.21
C MET A 1 -109.33 -57.26 59.35
N ASN A 2 -108.41 -56.30 59.25
CA ASN A 2 -107.18 -56.19 60.05
C ASN A 2 -107.42 -55.38 61.33
N LYS A 3 -107.17 -55.96 62.50
CA LYS A 3 -107.00 -55.18 63.74
C LYS A 3 -105.53 -54.81 63.88
N VAL A 4 -105.18 -53.69 63.26
CA VAL A 4 -103.86 -53.07 63.35
C VAL A 4 -103.55 -52.79 64.81
N LYS A 5 -102.46 -53.38 65.33
CA LYS A 5 -101.97 -53.13 66.69
C LYS A 5 -101.60 -51.65 66.76
N TRP A 6 -102.24 -50.86 67.63
CA TRP A 6 -102.00 -49.41 67.76
C TRP A 6 -100.53 -49.03 68.02
N SER A 7 -99.71 -49.96 68.51
CA SER A 7 -98.25 -49.78 68.62
C SER A 7 -97.53 -49.70 67.26
N SER A 8 -98.04 -50.35 66.20
CA SER A 8 -97.45 -50.29 64.86
C SER A 8 -97.87 -49.04 64.08
N LEU A 9 -99.06 -48.48 64.38
CA LEU A 9 -99.54 -47.24 63.74
C LEU A 9 -98.78 -46.02 64.27
N GLY A 10 -98.51 -45.97 65.58
CA GLY A 10 -97.65 -44.94 66.17
C GLY A 10 -96.21 -45.02 65.65
N LEU A 11 -95.64 -46.24 65.55
CA LEU A 11 -94.30 -46.43 65.01
C LEU A 11 -94.20 -46.03 63.53
N SER A 12 -95.21 -46.37 62.72
CA SER A 12 -95.25 -45.98 61.31
C SER A 12 -95.32 -44.47 61.14
N LEU A 13 -96.07 -43.76 62.01
CA LEU A 13 -96.15 -42.30 61.94
C LEU A 13 -94.81 -41.65 62.31
N VAL A 14 -94.13 -42.18 63.34
CA VAL A 14 -92.80 -41.70 63.75
C VAL A 14 -91.76 -41.92 62.65
N VAL A 15 -91.76 -43.08 61.99
CA VAL A 15 -90.84 -43.36 60.88
C VAL A 15 -91.09 -42.41 59.71
N VAL A 16 -92.35 -42.15 59.35
CA VAL A 16 -92.68 -41.21 58.28
C VAL A 16 -92.22 -39.80 58.63
N ILE A 17 -92.44 -39.34 59.87
CA ILE A 17 -91.97 -38.02 60.32
C ILE A 17 -90.43 -37.95 60.29
N ALA A 18 -89.73 -38.99 60.74
CA ALA A 18 -88.27 -39.04 60.69
C ALA A 18 -87.74 -39.00 59.25
N LEU A 19 -88.41 -39.67 58.32
CA LEU A 19 -88.03 -39.69 56.91
C LEU A 19 -88.27 -38.34 56.24
N ILE A 20 -89.37 -37.65 56.58
CA ILE A 20 -89.64 -36.28 56.12
C ILE A 20 -88.59 -35.31 56.66
N ILE A 21 -88.23 -35.42 57.94
CA ILE A 21 -87.17 -34.59 58.54
C ILE A 21 -85.83 -34.83 57.84
N TRP A 22 -85.47 -36.10 57.59
CA TRP A 22 -84.23 -36.45 56.89
C TRP A 22 -84.20 -35.94 55.44
N MET A 23 -85.33 -35.99 54.74
CA MET A 23 -85.44 -35.42 53.39
C MET A 23 -85.37 -33.90 53.39
N ALA A 24 -85.85 -33.24 54.45
CA ALA A 24 -85.78 -31.79 54.60
C ALA A 24 -84.38 -31.29 55.04
N THR A 25 -83.61 -32.10 55.76
CA THR A 25 -82.23 -31.77 56.19
C THR A 25 -81.14 -32.35 55.30
N GLY A 26 -81.48 -33.13 54.27
CA GLY A 26 -80.52 -33.63 53.30
C GLY A 26 -79.85 -32.49 52.51
N GLU A 27 -78.52 -32.45 52.52
CA GLU A 27 -77.74 -31.47 51.77
C GLU A 27 -78.01 -31.58 50.26
N ILE A 28 -78.66 -30.56 49.70
CA ILE A 28 -78.88 -30.42 48.27
C ILE A 28 -77.53 -30.03 47.64
N LYS A 29 -76.82 -31.00 47.07
CA LYS A 29 -75.60 -30.73 46.29
C LYS A 29 -75.95 -30.05 44.98
N VAL A 30 -75.89 -28.71 44.98
CA VAL A 30 -76.06 -27.89 43.78
C VAL A 30 -74.73 -27.92 43.00
N ALA A 31 -74.77 -28.36 41.74
CA ALA A 31 -73.63 -28.27 40.84
C ALA A 31 -73.28 -26.79 40.60
N SER A 32 -72.08 -26.37 40.97
CA SER A 32 -71.63 -24.98 40.85
C SER A 32 -71.22 -24.66 39.41
N THR A 33 -71.76 -23.57 38.83
CA THR A 33 -71.50 -23.08 37.46
C THR A 33 -70.24 -22.21 37.38
N GLN A 34 -69.15 -22.61 38.04
CA GLN A 34 -67.86 -21.91 37.92
C GLN A 34 -66.77 -22.89 37.48
N ALA A 35 -66.24 -22.64 36.28
CA ALA A 35 -65.11 -23.38 35.73
C ALA A 35 -63.81 -23.04 36.51
N PRO A 36 -62.88 -24.00 36.69
CA PRO A 36 -61.60 -23.72 37.32
C PRO A 36 -60.80 -22.71 36.50
N ALA A 37 -60.08 -21.80 37.17
CA ALA A 37 -59.21 -20.84 36.51
C ALA A 37 -58.13 -21.57 35.68
N GLN A 38 -58.01 -21.22 34.40
CA GLN A 38 -56.92 -21.68 33.55
C GLN A 38 -55.59 -21.10 34.06
N PRO A 39 -54.51 -21.90 34.15
CA PRO A 39 -53.19 -21.38 34.47
C PRO A 39 -52.74 -20.42 33.35
N ASP A 40 -52.32 -19.22 33.74
CA ASP A 40 -51.76 -18.21 32.86
C ASP A 40 -50.59 -18.80 32.08
N VAL A 41 -50.74 -18.92 30.76
CA VAL A 41 -49.63 -19.23 29.86
C VAL A 41 -48.67 -18.05 29.92
N ALA A 42 -47.52 -18.24 30.57
CA ALA A 42 -46.47 -17.23 30.63
C ALA A 42 -46.08 -16.84 29.20
N GLN A 43 -46.35 -15.60 28.81
CA GLN A 43 -45.88 -15.05 27.54
C GLN A 43 -44.35 -15.15 27.51
N GLU A 44 -43.83 -15.96 26.57
CA GLU A 44 -42.39 -16.04 26.33
C GLU A 44 -41.85 -14.64 26.02
N ALA A 45 -40.94 -14.16 26.86
CA ALA A 45 -40.33 -12.86 26.68
C ALA A 45 -39.54 -12.83 25.35
N PRO A 46 -39.60 -11.75 24.57
CA PRO A 46 -38.92 -11.68 23.28
C PRO A 46 -37.42 -11.89 23.46
N ALA A 47 -36.83 -12.69 22.57
CA ALA A 47 -35.41 -12.99 22.58
C ALA A 47 -34.58 -11.71 22.50
N ARG A 48 -33.74 -11.48 23.51
CA ARG A 48 -32.84 -10.33 23.55
C ARG A 48 -31.72 -10.54 22.52
N VAL A 49 -31.61 -9.62 21.57
CA VAL A 49 -30.54 -9.59 20.56
C VAL A 49 -29.67 -8.36 20.73
N GLN A 50 -28.40 -8.47 20.37
CA GLN A 50 -27.47 -7.35 20.36
C GLN A 50 -27.42 -6.78 18.94
N ILE A 51 -27.64 -5.46 18.82
CA ILE A 51 -27.52 -4.74 17.55
C ILE A 51 -26.38 -3.73 17.61
N THR A 52 -25.71 -3.55 16.48
CA THR A 52 -24.74 -2.47 16.27
C THR A 52 -25.20 -1.67 15.06
N THR A 53 -25.40 -0.37 15.24
CA THR A 53 -25.77 0.53 14.14
C THR A 53 -24.49 1.01 13.46
N VAL A 54 -24.36 0.74 12.16
CA VAL A 54 -23.21 1.16 11.35
C VAL A 54 -23.63 2.39 10.54
N ASN A 55 -22.88 3.48 10.68
CA ASN A 55 -23.09 4.69 9.89
C ASN A 55 -22.00 4.81 8.83
N ALA A 56 -22.38 5.23 7.62
CA ALA A 56 -21.43 5.45 6.55
C ALA A 56 -20.56 6.66 6.86
N GLN A 57 -19.24 6.50 6.67
CA GLN A 57 -18.27 7.58 6.71
C GLN A 57 -17.36 7.47 5.49
N LEU A 58 -16.82 8.61 5.05
CA LEU A 58 -15.84 8.62 3.97
C LEU A 58 -14.58 7.89 4.44
N TYR A 59 -14.17 6.87 3.69
CA TYR A 59 -12.99 6.06 3.99
C TYR A 59 -11.92 6.30 2.93
N GLU A 60 -10.81 6.92 3.35
CA GLU A 60 -9.65 7.16 2.50
C GLU A 60 -8.50 6.25 2.96
N PRO A 61 -8.31 5.08 2.34
CA PRO A 61 -7.21 4.20 2.70
C PRO A 61 -5.87 4.83 2.31
N GLY A 62 -5.04 5.11 3.31
CA GLY A 62 -3.64 5.48 3.11
C GLY A 62 -2.75 4.25 2.95
N LEU A 63 -1.74 4.33 2.09
CA LEU A 63 -0.70 3.32 1.94
C LEU A 63 0.64 3.90 2.36
N LEU A 64 1.28 3.29 3.37
CA LEU A 64 2.63 3.65 3.77
C LEU A 64 3.61 2.91 2.86
N LEU A 65 4.32 3.67 2.02
CA LEU A 65 5.35 3.14 1.14
C LEU A 65 6.73 3.38 1.75
N GLN A 66 7.57 2.33 1.72
CA GLN A 66 8.97 2.44 2.04
C GLN A 66 9.77 2.56 0.74
N GLY A 67 10.70 3.50 0.71
CA GLY A 67 11.61 3.70 -0.41
C GLY A 67 13.03 3.94 0.06
N GLN A 68 13.96 3.99 -0.89
CA GLN A 68 15.35 4.34 -0.68
C GLN A 68 15.66 5.64 -1.42
N LEU A 69 16.64 6.39 -0.91
CA LEU A 69 17.15 7.56 -1.61
C LEU A 69 18.13 7.10 -2.69
N GLU A 70 17.88 7.54 -3.91
CA GLU A 70 18.80 7.36 -5.03
C GLU A 70 19.40 8.70 -5.44
N PRO A 71 20.68 8.72 -5.84
CA PRO A 71 21.30 9.95 -6.32
C PRO A 71 20.59 10.42 -7.58
N TRP A 72 20.30 11.72 -7.63
CA TRP A 72 19.66 12.33 -8.80
C TRP A 72 20.49 12.10 -10.08
N ASN A 73 21.81 12.25 -9.98
CA ASN A 73 22.77 11.95 -11.04
C ASN A 73 23.98 11.25 -10.45
N ALA A 74 24.44 10.18 -11.09
CA ALA A 74 25.70 9.50 -10.77
C ALA A 74 26.51 9.34 -12.06
N VAL A 75 27.76 9.78 -12.06
CA VAL A 75 28.65 9.71 -13.22
C VAL A 75 30.00 9.12 -12.83
N THR A 76 30.51 8.23 -13.66
CA THR A 76 31.87 7.71 -13.55
C THR A 76 32.77 8.49 -14.49
N VAL A 77 33.72 9.24 -13.94
CA VAL A 77 34.67 10.02 -14.72
C VAL A 77 35.92 9.19 -15.00
N SER A 78 36.26 9.08 -16.28
CA SER A 78 37.43 8.32 -16.77
C SER A 78 38.33 9.20 -17.63
N ALA A 79 39.62 8.89 -17.66
CA ALA A 79 40.55 9.54 -18.56
C ALA A 79 40.22 9.20 -20.03
N ARG A 80 40.25 10.22 -20.91
CA ARG A 80 40.05 10.04 -22.35
C ARG A 80 41.21 9.29 -23.03
N ILE A 81 42.40 9.39 -22.43
CA ILE A 81 43.64 8.82 -22.95
C ILE A 81 44.34 8.02 -21.86
N ALA A 82 45.12 7.03 -22.26
CA ALA A 82 46.05 6.36 -21.35
C ALA A 82 47.23 7.29 -21.02
N GLY A 83 47.68 7.24 -19.77
CA GLY A 83 48.80 8.02 -19.27
C GLY A 83 49.03 7.75 -17.79
N THR A 84 50.20 8.17 -17.31
CA THR A 84 50.53 8.05 -15.89
C THR A 84 49.87 9.19 -15.11
N VAL A 85 49.28 8.90 -13.95
CA VAL A 85 48.72 9.93 -13.06
C VAL A 85 49.88 10.71 -12.44
N GLU A 86 49.87 12.03 -12.64
CA GLU A 86 50.88 12.93 -12.11
C GLU A 86 50.43 13.52 -10.76
N THR A 87 49.20 14.07 -10.71
CA THR A 87 48.62 14.59 -9.47
C THR A 87 47.15 14.24 -9.33
N ILE A 88 46.70 14.03 -8.10
CA ILE A 88 45.29 13.93 -7.72
C ILE A 88 44.97 15.17 -6.90
N LYS A 89 44.00 15.97 -7.36
CA LYS A 89 43.64 17.26 -6.75
C LYS A 89 42.35 17.24 -5.94
N ALA A 90 41.49 16.25 -6.19
CA ALA A 90 40.26 16.05 -5.43
C ALA A 90 40.39 14.83 -4.50
N SER A 91 39.91 14.96 -3.27
CA SER A 91 39.85 13.90 -2.28
C SER A 91 38.43 13.36 -2.11
N LEU A 92 38.30 12.19 -1.47
CA LEU A 92 37.01 11.60 -1.20
C LEU A 92 36.19 12.49 -0.26
N GLY A 93 34.97 12.85 -0.70
CA GLY A 93 34.06 13.72 0.06
C GLY A 93 34.12 15.19 -0.31
N ASP A 94 35.07 15.59 -1.16
CA ASP A 94 35.18 16.99 -1.61
C ASP A 94 34.02 17.38 -2.52
N SER A 95 33.54 18.63 -2.35
CA SER A 95 32.58 19.23 -3.27
C SER A 95 33.32 19.87 -4.44
N VAL A 96 33.00 19.43 -5.65
CA VAL A 96 33.62 19.90 -6.90
C VAL A 96 32.57 20.49 -7.83
N LYS A 97 32.99 21.44 -8.67
CA LYS A 97 32.16 22.08 -9.68
C LYS A 97 32.53 21.59 -11.08
N ALA A 98 31.64 21.84 -12.03
CA ALA A 98 31.92 21.56 -13.43
C ALA A 98 33.13 22.38 -13.91
N GLY A 99 34.12 21.69 -14.48
CA GLY A 99 35.38 22.27 -14.93
C GLY A 99 36.52 22.17 -13.93
N ASP A 100 36.26 21.74 -12.69
CA ASP A 100 37.33 21.55 -11.71
C ASP A 100 38.24 20.38 -12.12
N VAL A 101 39.55 20.60 -11.97
CA VAL A 101 40.55 19.58 -12.30
C VAL A 101 40.61 18.57 -11.17
N LEU A 102 40.15 17.35 -11.41
CA LEU A 102 40.16 16.26 -10.43
C LEU A 102 41.53 15.57 -10.34
N LEU A 103 42.19 15.37 -11.49
CA LEU A 103 43.51 14.76 -11.61
C LEU A 103 44.23 15.32 -12.84
N THR A 104 45.56 15.26 -12.83
CA THR A 104 46.40 15.53 -14.01
C THR A 104 47.12 14.27 -14.44
N LEU A 105 47.18 14.06 -15.75
CA LEU A 105 47.98 13.02 -16.37
C LEU A 105 49.29 13.63 -16.82
N SER A 106 50.38 12.88 -16.65
CA SER A 106 51.69 13.22 -17.19
C SER A 106 51.61 13.45 -18.69
N GLU A 107 52.36 14.41 -19.21
CA GLU A 107 52.37 14.70 -20.65
C GLU A 107 53.08 13.59 -21.45
N ASP A 108 53.89 12.74 -20.80
CA ASP A 108 54.59 11.58 -21.39
C ASP A 108 55.34 11.92 -22.70
N GLY A 109 55.91 13.13 -22.78
CA GLY A 109 56.66 13.61 -23.95
C GLY A 109 55.80 14.08 -25.13
N ARG A 110 54.45 14.02 -25.02
CA ARG A 110 53.52 14.47 -26.08
C ARG A 110 53.74 15.93 -26.47
N GLY A 111 54.12 16.79 -25.52
CA GLY A 111 54.44 18.19 -25.80
C GLY A 111 55.64 18.37 -26.75
N ALA A 112 56.64 17.49 -26.67
CA ALA A 112 57.76 17.50 -27.61
C ALA A 112 57.33 17.05 -29.01
N GLU A 113 56.44 16.07 -29.08
CA GLU A 113 55.85 15.62 -30.35
C GLU A 113 55.01 16.73 -31.00
N VAL A 114 54.14 17.41 -30.24
CA VAL A 114 53.39 18.57 -30.73
C VAL A 114 54.32 19.64 -31.27
N LYS A 115 55.39 19.99 -30.54
CA LYS A 115 56.39 20.97 -31.01
C LYS A 115 57.09 20.53 -32.29
N ARG A 116 57.42 19.23 -32.42
CA ARG A 116 58.03 18.68 -33.64
C ARG A 116 57.09 18.82 -34.84
N TRP A 117 55.81 18.48 -34.68
CA TRP A 117 54.82 18.60 -35.74
C TRP A 117 54.57 20.05 -36.13
N GLN A 118 54.47 20.97 -35.16
CA GLN A 118 54.35 22.41 -35.41
C GLN A 118 55.56 22.96 -36.18
N ALA A 119 56.78 22.55 -35.81
CA ALA A 119 57.98 22.97 -36.52
C ALA A 119 58.01 22.43 -37.96
N ARG A 120 57.55 21.19 -38.18
CA ARG A 120 57.40 20.63 -39.53
C ARG A 120 56.39 21.42 -40.36
N ALA A 121 55.21 21.71 -39.80
CA ALA A 121 54.18 22.50 -40.47
C ALA A 121 54.72 23.89 -40.88
N LYS A 122 55.39 24.59 -39.95
CA LYS A 122 56.00 25.89 -40.23
C LYS A 122 57.07 25.83 -41.32
N LYS A 123 57.87 24.76 -41.35
CA LYS A 123 58.86 24.53 -42.41
C LYS A 123 58.16 24.37 -43.77
N LEU A 124 57.15 23.50 -43.85
CA LEU A 124 56.40 23.26 -45.09
C LEU A 124 55.69 24.52 -45.59
N GLU A 125 55.11 25.32 -44.69
CA GLU A 125 54.54 26.63 -45.04
C GLU A 125 55.57 27.58 -45.66
N ALA A 126 56.77 27.64 -45.09
CA ALA A 126 57.86 28.46 -45.62
C ALA A 126 58.37 27.94 -46.97
N ASP A 127 58.50 26.62 -47.12
CA ASP A 127 58.92 25.96 -48.36
C ASP A 127 57.86 26.20 -49.46
N LEU A 128 56.57 26.13 -49.14
CA LEU A 128 55.48 26.44 -50.08
C LEU A 128 55.48 27.91 -50.49
N ALA A 129 55.68 28.83 -49.55
CA ALA A 129 55.78 30.26 -49.84
C ALA A 129 56.99 30.56 -50.75
N ALA A 130 58.13 29.90 -50.51
CA ALA A 130 59.31 29.99 -51.35
C ALA A 130 59.06 29.43 -52.75
N ALA A 131 58.45 28.24 -52.87
CA ALA A 131 58.10 27.61 -54.13
C ALA A 131 57.14 28.48 -54.96
N ARG A 132 56.11 29.08 -54.33
CA ARG A 132 55.19 30.03 -54.97
C ARG A 132 55.92 31.29 -55.47
N THR A 133 56.88 31.80 -54.70
CA THR A 133 57.69 32.97 -55.09
C THR A 133 58.65 32.66 -56.23
N LEU A 134 59.25 31.46 -56.26
CA LEU A 134 60.08 31.02 -57.38
C LEU A 134 59.24 30.81 -58.64
N ARG A 135 58.03 30.28 -58.51
CA ARG A 135 57.10 30.11 -59.63
C ARG A 135 56.70 31.43 -60.26
N SER A 136 56.40 32.46 -59.47
CA SER A 136 56.07 33.79 -60.00
C SER A 136 57.22 34.43 -60.79
N LYS A 137 58.45 33.98 -60.55
CA LYS A 137 59.66 34.36 -61.30
C LYS A 137 60.01 33.39 -62.43
N ASN A 138 59.16 32.41 -62.74
CA ASN A 138 59.41 31.31 -63.69
C ASN A 138 60.65 30.44 -63.37
N LEU A 139 61.03 30.33 -62.09
CA LEU A 139 62.20 29.58 -61.63
C LEU A 139 61.85 28.22 -61.00
N ALA A 140 60.58 27.84 -60.94
CA ALA A 140 60.11 26.55 -60.42
C ALA A 140 59.01 25.95 -61.31
N SER A 141 58.93 24.62 -61.37
CA SER A 141 57.91 23.90 -62.15
C SER A 141 56.59 23.78 -61.37
N GLN A 142 55.50 23.41 -62.06
CA GLN A 142 54.21 23.23 -61.40
C GLN A 142 54.21 21.98 -60.49
N SER A 143 54.95 20.93 -60.89
CA SER A 143 55.12 19.71 -60.09
C SER A 143 55.77 20.01 -58.74
N ASP A 144 56.79 20.88 -58.71
CA ASP A 144 57.50 21.20 -57.46
C ASP A 144 56.59 21.87 -56.41
N ILE A 145 55.56 22.59 -56.83
CA ILE A 145 54.59 23.22 -55.91
C ILE A 145 53.60 22.19 -55.38
N LEU A 146 53.10 21.33 -56.27
CA LEU A 146 52.15 20.26 -55.94
C LEU A 146 52.75 19.26 -54.96
N ASP A 147 54.05 18.96 -55.11
CA ASP A 147 54.76 18.06 -54.20
C ASP A 147 54.78 18.62 -52.77
N VAL A 148 55.13 19.91 -52.61
CA VAL A 148 55.14 20.59 -51.29
C VAL A 148 53.73 20.77 -50.72
N GLU A 149 52.72 20.97 -51.57
CA GLU A 149 51.32 21.13 -51.14
C GLU A 149 50.66 19.79 -50.73
N SER A 150 51.23 18.66 -51.13
CA SER A 150 50.71 17.32 -50.83
C SER A 150 51.23 16.70 -49.53
N GLU A 151 52.31 17.26 -48.96
CA GLU A 151 52.90 16.84 -47.66
C GLU A 151 52.17 17.44 -46.45
#